data_AF-A0A934HGG2-F1
#
_entry.id   AF-A0A934HGG2-F1
#
_cell.length_a   1.000
_cell.length_b   1.000
_cell.length_c   1.000
_cell.angle_alpha   90.00
_cell.angle_beta   90.00
_cell.angle_gamma   90.00
#
_symmetry.space_group_name_H-M   'P 1'
#
loop_
_entity.id
_entity.type
_entity.pdbx_description
1 polymer ?
#
loop_
_entity_poly.entity_id
_entity_poly.type
_entity_poly.pdbx_seq_one_letter_code
_entity_poly.pdbx_strand_id
1 'polypeptide(L)'
;MTEPISPKSLGSYIRMVLNERGMSANMLAQASGVAESTIRSLLKQGEDLSAPGPHPLVLRAVCDALGLDHIRIFQMAGYIPLEYQPAHLTPSGEYVGVCFDAMTPDQQAMLLGMIASLDRSKQLPLGGKQMAHLVQEVAHLRQQYGLFRFRKAPVLDEIGRIAGNLLRPNLEELYLERTFLRLSALFQGDADMTITRAHIQQVIHHANAAAVVNILLPRKEMYGSLEKLYWLIHP
;
A
#
# COMPACT_ATOMS: atom_id res chain seq x y z
N MET A 1 -36.70 26.77 13.71
CA MET A 1 -35.68 25.81 13.28
C MET A 1 -34.39 26.58 13.15
N THR A 2 -33.50 26.48 14.14
CA THR A 2 -32.19 27.14 14.14
C THR A 2 -31.25 26.35 13.25
N GLU A 3 -30.61 27.01 12.29
CA GLU A 3 -29.56 26.40 11.47
C GLU A 3 -28.44 25.85 12.36
N PRO A 4 -27.85 24.69 12.04
CA PRO A 4 -26.71 24.16 12.78
C PRO A 4 -25.52 25.09 12.58
N ILE A 5 -25.07 25.73 13.67
CA ILE A 5 -23.89 26.59 13.67
C ILE A 5 -22.67 25.69 13.44
N SER A 6 -22.15 25.66 12.22
CA SER A 6 -20.87 25.00 11.94
C SER A 6 -19.74 25.82 12.57
N PRO A 7 -18.91 25.23 13.45
CA PRO A 7 -17.84 25.94 14.14
C PRO A 7 -16.80 26.45 13.14
N LYS A 8 -16.44 27.73 13.25
CA LYS A 8 -15.50 28.41 12.32
C LYS A 8 -14.02 28.08 12.59
N SER A 9 -13.72 27.54 13.77
CA SER A 9 -12.34 27.27 14.21
C SER A 9 -12.27 26.10 15.19
N LEU A 10 -11.06 25.55 15.37
CA LEU A 10 -10.79 24.53 16.37
C LEU A 10 -11.22 24.97 17.78
N GLY A 11 -10.84 26.18 18.20
CA GLY A 11 -11.19 26.71 19.52
C GLY A 11 -12.70 26.85 19.72
N SER A 12 -13.43 27.33 18.71
CA SER A 12 -14.90 27.46 18.78
C SER A 12 -15.60 26.10 18.82
N TYR A 13 -15.10 25.10 18.09
CA TYR A 13 -15.64 23.74 18.16
C TYR A 13 -15.46 23.12 19.55
N ILE A 14 -14.27 23.20 20.14
CA ILE A 14 -14.02 22.65 21.47
C ILE A 14 -14.91 23.37 22.51
N ARG A 15 -15.07 24.70 22.42
CA ARG A 15 -15.98 25.45 23.31
C ARG A 15 -17.44 24.99 23.17
N MET A 16 -17.90 24.75 21.94
CA MET A 16 -19.25 24.24 21.69
C MET A 16 -19.46 22.89 22.39
N VAL A 17 -18.54 21.94 22.22
CA VAL A 17 -18.58 20.63 22.89
C VAL A 17 -18.54 20.75 24.42
N LEU A 18 -17.71 21.65 24.96
CA LEU A 18 -17.64 21.90 26.40
C LEU A 18 -18.98 22.41 26.95
N ASN A 19 -19.60 23.36 26.24
CA ASN A 19 -20.90 23.92 26.61
C ASN A 19 -22.00 22.86 26.57
N GLU A 20 -22.05 22.03 25.53
CA GLU A 20 -23.01 20.92 25.40
C GLU A 20 -22.88 19.91 26.55
N ARG A 21 -21.67 19.71 27.08
CA ARG A 21 -21.38 18.79 28.19
C ARG A 21 -21.41 19.44 29.57
N GLY A 22 -21.66 20.74 29.66
CA GLY A 22 -21.55 21.49 30.92
C GLY A 22 -20.15 21.42 31.56
N MET A 23 -19.09 21.26 30.76
CA MET A 23 -17.71 21.18 31.23
C MET A 23 -17.03 22.55 31.16
N SER A 24 -16.33 22.93 32.22
CA SER A 24 -15.46 24.11 32.20
C SER A 24 -14.07 23.79 31.61
N ALA A 25 -13.32 24.83 31.23
CA ALA A 25 -11.93 24.67 30.76
C ALA A 25 -11.03 24.01 31.83
N ASN A 26 -11.28 24.27 33.11
CA ASN A 26 -10.53 23.66 34.22
C ASN A 26 -10.87 22.17 34.35
N MET A 27 -12.14 21.80 34.18
CA MET A 27 -12.55 20.39 34.14
C MET A 27 -11.90 19.65 32.97
N LEU A 28 -11.81 20.28 31.80
CA LEU A 28 -11.10 19.71 30.65
C LEU A 28 -9.60 19.54 30.93
N ALA A 29 -8.95 20.55 31.51
CA ALA A 29 -7.54 20.48 31.89
C ALA A 29 -7.28 19.30 32.84
N GLN A 30 -8.12 19.15 33.86
CA GLN A 30 -8.03 18.03 34.80
C GLN A 30 -8.28 16.67 34.12
N ALA A 31 -9.32 16.56 33.29
CA ALA A 31 -9.68 15.31 32.61
C ALA A 31 -8.64 14.86 31.57
N SER A 32 -8.00 15.81 30.87
CA SER A 32 -6.98 15.53 29.86
C SER A 32 -5.56 15.44 30.44
N GLY A 33 -5.35 15.81 31.70
CA GLY A 33 -4.01 15.90 32.30
C GLY A 33 -3.15 17.00 31.67
N VAL A 34 -3.75 18.00 31.02
CA VAL A 34 -3.07 19.12 30.36
C VAL A 34 -3.15 20.37 31.23
N ALA A 35 -2.10 21.19 31.26
CA ALA A 35 -2.09 22.44 32.01
C ALA A 35 -3.24 23.39 31.57
N GLU A 36 -3.89 24.05 32.53
CA GLU A 36 -5.01 24.97 32.26
C GLU A 36 -4.63 26.12 31.32
N SER A 37 -3.39 26.62 31.40
CA SER A 37 -2.89 27.66 30.51
C SER A 37 -2.84 27.19 29.05
N THR A 38 -2.42 25.94 28.83
CA THR A 38 -2.42 25.29 27.52
C THR A 38 -3.84 25.09 26.98
N ILE A 39 -4.78 24.64 27.82
CA ILE A 39 -6.20 24.55 27.42
C ILE A 39 -6.75 25.93 27.06
N ARG A 40 -6.47 26.97 27.85
CA ARG A 40 -6.90 28.34 27.53
C ARG A 40 -6.32 28.86 26.22
N SER A 41 -5.07 28.52 25.91
CA SER A 41 -4.45 28.83 24.62
C SER A 41 -5.11 28.07 23.47
N LEU A 42 -5.36 26.76 23.65
CA LEU A 42 -6.07 25.92 22.68
C LEU A 42 -7.48 26.46 22.35
N LEU A 43 -8.23 26.87 23.37
CA LEU A 43 -9.58 27.41 23.18
C LEU A 43 -9.59 28.73 22.41
N LYS A 44 -8.47 29.43 22.26
CA LYS A 44 -8.32 30.64 21.45
C LYS A 44 -7.85 30.35 20.01
N GLN A 45 -7.56 29.10 19.67
CA GLN A 45 -7.08 28.74 18.33
C GLN A 45 -8.10 29.09 17.24
N GLY A 46 -7.62 29.83 16.23
CA GLY A 46 -8.42 30.37 15.13
C GLY A 46 -9.13 31.70 15.42
N GLU A 47 -8.94 32.30 16.61
CA GLU A 47 -9.25 33.71 16.86
C GLU A 47 -8.06 34.62 16.50
N ASP A 48 -6.84 34.11 16.66
CA ASP A 48 -5.58 34.77 16.30
C ASP A 48 -4.83 33.90 15.28
N LEU A 49 -4.65 34.41 14.06
CA LEU A 49 -3.95 33.71 12.97
C LEU A 49 -2.44 33.63 13.19
N SER A 50 -1.89 34.40 14.13
CA SER A 50 -0.46 34.39 14.47
C SER A 50 -0.12 33.45 15.62
N ALA A 51 -1.12 32.86 16.29
CA ALA A 51 -0.90 31.94 17.37
C ALA A 51 -0.20 30.66 16.88
N PRO A 52 0.84 30.17 17.57
CA PRO A 52 1.46 28.90 17.24
C PRO A 52 0.43 27.77 17.36
N GLY A 53 0.46 26.83 16.41
CA GLY A 53 -0.46 25.69 16.38
C GLY A 53 -0.36 24.82 17.65
N PRO A 54 -1.47 24.23 18.10
CA PRO A 54 -1.50 23.43 19.32
C PRO A 54 -0.74 22.10 19.14
N HIS A 55 0.11 21.75 20.10
CA HIS A 55 0.92 20.54 20.02
C HIS A 55 0.07 19.25 19.82
N PRO A 56 0.45 18.31 18.93
CA PRO A 56 -0.33 17.10 18.64
C PRO A 56 -0.70 16.25 19.86
N LEU A 57 0.21 16.11 20.83
CA LEU A 57 -0.05 15.36 22.06
C LEU A 57 -1.15 16.01 22.92
N VAL A 58 -1.23 17.34 22.93
CA VAL A 58 -2.30 18.07 23.62
C VAL A 58 -3.64 17.83 22.94
N LEU A 59 -3.66 17.89 21.61
CA LEU A 59 -4.88 17.61 20.84
C LEU A 59 -5.39 16.19 21.10
N ARG A 60 -4.49 15.20 21.10
CA ARG A 60 -4.84 13.81 21.41
C ARG A 60 -5.46 13.68 22.80
N ALA A 61 -4.80 14.21 23.82
CA ALA A 61 -5.31 14.16 25.21
C ALA A 61 -6.69 14.83 25.35
N VAL A 62 -6.92 15.94 24.64
CA VAL A 62 -8.22 16.62 24.61
C VAL A 62 -9.27 15.81 23.85
N CYS A 63 -8.90 15.17 22.73
CA CYS A 63 -9.80 14.27 22.00
C CYS A 63 -10.23 13.09 22.86
N ASP A 64 -9.28 12.45 23.54
CA ASP A 64 -9.55 11.33 24.44
C ASP A 64 -10.48 11.75 25.59
N ALA A 65 -10.20 12.88 26.26
CA ALA A 65 -11.01 13.38 27.36
C ALA A 65 -12.45 13.76 26.93
N LEU A 66 -12.61 14.24 25.70
CA LEU A 66 -13.91 14.63 25.14
C LEU A 66 -14.53 13.54 24.24
N GLY A 67 -13.91 12.37 24.07
CA GLY A 67 -14.39 11.35 23.13
C GLY A 67 -14.65 11.90 21.72
N LEU A 68 -13.76 12.76 21.22
CA LEU A 68 -13.86 13.38 19.90
C LEU A 68 -13.12 12.54 18.84
N ASP A 69 -13.57 12.65 17.60
CA ASP A 69 -12.83 12.12 16.46
C ASP A 69 -11.49 12.85 16.30
N HIS A 70 -10.41 12.10 16.50
CA HIS A 70 -9.04 12.57 16.38
C HIS A 70 -8.75 13.12 14.99
N ILE A 71 -9.19 12.45 13.92
CA ILE A 71 -8.91 12.89 12.55
C ILE A 71 -9.54 14.26 12.33
N ARG A 72 -10.80 14.44 12.74
CA ARG A 72 -11.50 15.71 12.58
C ARG A 72 -10.81 16.86 13.33
N ILE A 73 -10.36 16.62 14.56
CA ILE A 73 -9.64 17.63 15.34
C ILE A 73 -8.28 17.98 14.73
N PHE A 74 -7.54 16.98 14.26
CA PHE A 74 -6.25 17.19 13.61
C PHE A 74 -6.39 17.90 12.26
N GLN A 75 -7.48 17.65 11.52
CA GLN A 75 -7.82 18.41 10.32
C GLN A 75 -8.11 19.88 10.62
N MET A 76 -8.92 20.16 11.65
CA MET A 76 -9.22 21.53 12.08
C MET A 76 -7.98 22.27 12.59
N ALA A 77 -6.99 21.55 13.10
CA ALA A 77 -5.69 22.08 13.51
C ALA A 77 -4.68 22.21 12.36
N GLY A 78 -5.02 21.76 11.14
CA GLY A 78 -4.16 21.83 9.96
C GLY A 78 -3.04 20.78 9.89
N TYR A 79 -3.07 19.76 10.76
CA TYR A 79 -2.11 18.65 10.71
C TYR A 79 -2.43 17.62 9.62
N ILE A 80 -3.70 17.51 9.27
CA ILE A 80 -4.21 16.59 8.25
C ILE A 80 -4.97 17.44 7.21
N PRO A 81 -4.77 17.23 5.89
CA PRO A 81 -5.55 17.91 4.87
C PRO A 81 -7.06 17.71 5.07
N LEU A 82 -7.87 18.75 4.80
CA LEU A 82 -9.33 18.67 4.94
C LEU A 82 -9.95 17.68 3.93
N GLU A 83 -9.28 17.45 2.81
CA GLU A 83 -9.67 16.50 1.78
C GLU A 83 -9.34 15.05 2.16
N TYR A 84 -8.55 14.85 3.21
CA TYR A 84 -8.27 13.52 3.72
C TYR A 84 -9.56 12.91 4.29
N GLN A 85 -10.16 12.02 3.52
CA GLN A 85 -11.20 11.14 4.04
C GLN A 85 -10.50 9.83 4.41
N PRO A 86 -10.52 9.41 5.69
CA PRO A 86 -10.04 8.09 6.03
C PRO A 86 -10.81 7.10 5.16
N ALA A 87 -10.09 6.35 4.32
CA ALA A 87 -10.72 5.38 3.44
C ALA A 87 -11.57 4.46 4.30
N HIS A 88 -12.84 4.28 3.95
CA HIS A 88 -13.69 3.29 4.61
C HIS A 88 -12.97 1.96 4.58
N LEU A 89 -12.57 1.48 5.76
CA LEU A 89 -11.97 0.17 5.87
C LEU A 89 -13.04 -0.83 5.47
N THR A 90 -12.66 -1.80 4.64
CA THR A 90 -13.53 -2.96 4.42
C THR A 90 -13.72 -3.71 5.74
N PRO A 91 -14.79 -4.52 5.92
CA PRO A 91 -14.93 -5.34 7.12
C PRO A 91 -13.69 -6.21 7.42
N SER A 92 -13.00 -6.66 6.36
CA SER A 92 -11.72 -7.36 6.51
C SER A 92 -10.60 -6.47 7.04
N GLY A 93 -10.55 -5.20 6.62
CA GLY A 93 -9.61 -4.21 7.15
C GLY A 93 -9.87 -3.87 8.61
N GLU A 94 -11.15 -3.72 8.98
CA GLU A 94 -11.55 -3.52 10.38
C GLU A 94 -11.18 -4.74 11.24
N TYR A 95 -11.47 -5.96 10.76
CA TYR A 95 -11.07 -7.20 11.44
C TYR A 95 -9.56 -7.31 11.62
N VAL A 96 -8.76 -6.93 10.61
CA VAL A 96 -7.30 -6.87 10.72
C VAL A 96 -6.87 -5.86 11.77
N GLY A 97 -7.51 -4.68 11.84
CA GLY A 97 -7.26 -3.69 12.89
C GLY A 97 -7.51 -4.23 14.29
N VAL A 98 -8.66 -4.88 14.51
CA VAL A 98 -9.00 -5.52 15.81
C VAL A 98 -7.98 -6.60 16.17
N CYS A 99 -7.59 -7.44 15.20
CA CYS A 99 -6.56 -8.46 15.44
C CYS A 99 -5.20 -7.84 15.76
N PHE A 100 -4.85 -6.74 15.09
CA PHE A 100 -3.59 -6.02 15.30
C PHE A 100 -3.51 -5.43 16.71
N ASP A 101 -4.59 -4.83 17.20
CA ASP A 101 -4.64 -4.25 18.55
C ASP A 101 -4.49 -5.30 19.66
N ALA A 102 -4.86 -6.56 19.38
CA ALA A 102 -4.70 -7.69 20.31
C ALA A 102 -3.30 -8.34 20.28
N MET A 103 -2.44 -7.97 19.33
CA MET A 103 -1.09 -8.54 19.17
C MET A 103 -0.08 -7.94 20.16
N THR A 104 0.99 -8.68 20.45
CA THR A 104 2.13 -8.11 21.18
C THR A 104 2.89 -7.10 20.31
N PRO A 105 3.68 -6.18 20.89
CA PRO A 105 4.45 -5.21 20.12
C PRO A 105 5.36 -5.83 19.05
N ASP A 106 5.99 -6.98 19.35
CA ASP A 106 6.85 -7.70 18.40
C ASP A 106 6.04 -8.26 17.21
N GLN A 107 4.85 -8.79 17.46
CA GLN A 107 3.95 -9.29 16.41
C GLN A 107 3.41 -8.16 15.53
N GLN A 108 3.05 -7.03 16.15
CA GLN A 108 2.65 -5.83 15.43
C GLN A 108 3.78 -5.33 14.51
N ALA A 109 5.00 -5.22 15.03
CA ALA A 109 6.17 -4.82 14.25
C ALA A 109 6.44 -5.80 13.09
N MET A 110 6.28 -7.11 13.31
CA MET A 110 6.40 -8.12 12.27
C MET A 110 5.33 -7.94 11.19
N LEU A 111 4.05 -7.79 11.55
CA LEU A 111 2.97 -7.61 10.58
C LEU A 111 3.16 -6.32 9.77
N LEU A 112 3.52 -5.21 10.42
CA LEU A 112 3.86 -3.97 9.73
C LEU A 112 5.05 -4.14 8.79
N GLY A 113 6.08 -4.88 9.20
CA GLY A 113 7.21 -5.23 8.35
C GLY A 113 6.79 -6.07 7.14
N MET A 114 5.89 -7.04 7.31
CA MET A 114 5.33 -7.82 6.21
C MET A 114 4.48 -6.98 5.27
N ILE A 115 3.60 -6.12 5.80
CA ILE A 115 2.79 -5.20 5.00
C ILE A 115 3.70 -4.23 4.23
N ALA A 116 4.74 -3.68 4.86
CA ALA A 116 5.69 -2.79 4.22
C ALA A 116 6.59 -3.52 3.20
N SER A 117 6.90 -4.79 3.41
CA SER A 117 7.59 -5.63 2.42
C SER A 117 6.67 -5.98 1.25
N LEU A 118 5.39 -6.25 1.54
CA LEU A 118 4.37 -6.42 0.51
C LEU A 118 4.24 -5.12 -0.29
N ASP A 119 4.12 -3.97 0.36
CA ASP A 119 4.04 -2.65 -0.26
C ASP A 119 5.31 -2.33 -1.09
N ARG A 120 6.50 -2.59 -0.57
CA ARG A 120 7.75 -2.44 -1.33
C ARG A 120 7.89 -3.41 -2.49
N SER A 121 7.37 -4.63 -2.36
CA SER A 121 7.27 -5.61 -3.46
C SER A 121 6.15 -5.28 -4.44
N LYS A 122 5.25 -4.37 -4.04
CA LYS A 122 4.06 -3.92 -4.75
C LYS A 122 4.23 -2.45 -5.12
N GLN A 123 4.82 -2.20 -6.28
CA GLN A 123 4.15 -1.26 -7.17
C GLN A 123 2.78 -1.86 -7.50
N LEU A 124 1.76 -1.77 -6.64
CA LEU A 124 0.39 -2.21 -6.96
C LEU A 124 -0.27 -1.11 -7.79
N PRO A 125 -0.40 -1.22 -9.12
CA PRO A 125 -1.03 -0.18 -9.94
C PRO A 125 -2.48 -0.55 -10.28
N LEU A 126 -2.99 -1.69 -9.82
CA LEU A 126 -4.29 -2.21 -10.26
C LEU A 126 -5.27 -2.29 -9.09
N GLY A 127 -6.37 -1.56 -9.22
CA GLY A 127 -7.53 -1.77 -8.36
C GLY A 127 -8.02 -3.22 -8.45
N GLY A 128 -8.64 -3.73 -7.39
CA GLY A 128 -9.04 -5.15 -7.30
C GLY A 128 -9.86 -5.67 -8.50
N LYS A 129 -10.64 -4.80 -9.15
CA LYS A 129 -11.39 -5.14 -10.37
C LYS A 129 -10.48 -5.43 -11.58
N GLN A 130 -9.42 -4.64 -11.78
CA GLN A 130 -8.49 -4.85 -12.89
C GLN A 130 -7.64 -6.10 -12.68
N MET A 131 -7.25 -6.40 -11.43
CA MET A 131 -6.56 -7.65 -11.12
C MET A 131 -7.46 -8.87 -11.35
N ALA A 132 -8.73 -8.81 -10.94
CA ALA A 132 -9.69 -9.88 -11.21
C ALA A 132 -9.89 -10.12 -12.71
N HIS A 133 -9.97 -9.05 -13.51
CA HIS A 133 -10.05 -9.13 -14.96
C HIS A 133 -8.82 -9.81 -15.56
N LEU A 134 -7.61 -9.38 -15.19
CA LEU A 134 -6.37 -10.00 -15.66
C LEU A 134 -6.26 -11.47 -15.28
N VAL A 135 -6.66 -11.85 -14.06
CA VAL A 135 -6.67 -13.25 -13.63
C VAL A 135 -7.61 -14.08 -14.51
N GLN A 136 -8.78 -13.53 -14.87
CA GLN A 136 -9.74 -14.20 -15.75
C GLN A 136 -9.22 -14.34 -17.18
N GLU A 137 -8.61 -13.31 -17.76
CA GLU A 137 -7.99 -13.37 -19.09
C GLU A 137 -6.84 -14.37 -19.12
N VAL A 138 -6.00 -14.39 -18.08
CA VAL A 138 -4.92 -15.36 -17.95
C VAL A 138 -5.47 -16.78 -17.84
N ALA A 139 -6.55 -17.01 -17.09
CA ALA A 139 -7.19 -18.31 -17.01
C ALA A 139 -7.72 -18.77 -18.39
N HIS A 140 -8.32 -17.86 -19.16
CA HIS A 140 -8.76 -18.12 -20.53
C HIS A 140 -7.58 -18.49 -21.45
N LEU A 141 -6.49 -17.72 -21.42
CA LEU A 141 -5.28 -18.00 -22.21
C LEU A 141 -4.68 -19.37 -21.88
N ARG A 142 -4.69 -19.79 -20.61
CA ARG A 142 -4.21 -21.12 -20.19
C ARG A 142 -5.08 -22.25 -20.71
N GLN A 143 -6.38 -22.03 -20.88
CA GLN A 143 -7.29 -23.00 -21.50
C GLN A 143 -7.05 -23.08 -23.01
N GLN A 144 -6.83 -21.94 -23.66
CA GLN A 144 -6.65 -21.83 -25.11
C GLN A 144 -5.30 -22.37 -25.59
N TYR A 145 -4.22 -22.14 -24.85
CA TYR A 145 -2.87 -22.51 -25.28
C TYR A 145 -2.25 -23.59 -24.38
N GLY A 146 -2.08 -24.80 -24.92
CA GLY A 146 -1.53 -25.95 -24.19
C GLY A 146 -0.07 -25.83 -23.74
N LEU A 147 0.65 -24.80 -24.18
CA LEU A 147 2.04 -24.48 -23.82
C LEU A 147 2.18 -24.07 -22.34
N PHE A 148 1.08 -23.66 -21.69
CA PHE A 148 1.05 -23.31 -20.27
C PHE A 148 0.79 -24.51 -19.33
N ARG A 149 0.88 -25.75 -19.86
CA ARG A 149 0.76 -26.97 -19.06
C ARG A 149 2.05 -27.23 -18.29
N PHE A 150 1.91 -27.61 -17.02
CA PHE A 150 3.02 -27.89 -16.12
C PHE A 150 3.92 -29.00 -16.69
N ARG A 151 5.13 -28.65 -17.13
CA ARG A 151 6.20 -29.61 -17.47
C ARG A 151 7.26 -29.60 -16.39
N LYS A 152 7.50 -30.71 -15.70
CA LYS A 152 8.70 -30.85 -14.87
C LYS A 152 9.90 -30.73 -15.81
N ALA A 153 10.63 -29.62 -15.74
CA ALA A 153 11.87 -29.48 -16.51
C ALA A 153 12.94 -30.28 -15.76
N PRO A 154 13.56 -31.32 -16.35
CA PRO A 154 14.61 -32.08 -15.70
C PRO A 154 15.96 -31.32 -15.59
N VAL A 155 16.00 -30.05 -15.98
CA VAL A 155 17.26 -29.37 -16.35
C VAL A 155 17.88 -28.54 -15.20
N LEU A 156 17.18 -28.34 -14.07
CA LEU A 156 17.68 -27.47 -12.99
C LEU A 156 18.30 -28.22 -11.79
N ASP A 157 18.13 -29.54 -11.67
CA ASP A 157 18.82 -30.30 -10.62
C ASP A 157 20.35 -30.38 -10.85
N GLU A 158 20.83 -30.14 -12.07
CA GLU A 158 22.25 -30.28 -12.41
C GLU A 158 23.00 -28.93 -12.41
N ILE A 159 22.34 -27.83 -12.76
CA ILE A 159 22.94 -26.48 -12.76
C ILE A 159 22.83 -25.82 -11.36
N GLY A 160 21.73 -26.07 -10.64
CA GLY A 160 21.49 -25.50 -9.31
C GLY A 160 22.43 -26.05 -8.22
N ARG A 161 23.02 -27.23 -8.42
CA ARG A 161 23.89 -27.88 -7.44
C ARG A 161 25.36 -27.50 -7.54
N ILE A 162 25.81 -26.98 -8.70
CA ILE A 162 27.22 -26.67 -8.97
C ILE A 162 27.52 -25.16 -8.94
N ALA A 163 26.54 -24.31 -9.28
CA ALA A 163 26.76 -22.88 -9.53
C ALA A 163 26.17 -21.93 -8.45
N GLY A 164 26.26 -22.31 -7.18
CA GLY A 164 25.78 -21.49 -6.05
C GLY A 164 26.41 -20.09 -6.04
N ASN A 165 25.57 -19.07 -6.27
CA ASN A 165 25.78 -17.63 -6.10
C ASN A 165 26.81 -16.89 -6.97
N LEU A 166 27.84 -17.54 -7.53
CA LEU A 166 28.89 -16.84 -8.30
C LEU A 166 28.49 -16.46 -9.74
N LEU A 167 27.47 -17.09 -10.32
CA LEU A 167 27.07 -16.90 -11.72
C LEU A 167 25.74 -16.15 -11.91
N ARG A 168 25.10 -15.69 -10.82
CA ARG A 168 23.78 -15.00 -10.89
C ARG A 168 23.73 -13.80 -11.86
N PRO A 169 24.70 -12.84 -11.88
CA PRO A 169 24.63 -11.72 -12.81
C PRO A 169 24.73 -12.16 -14.28
N ASN A 170 25.40 -13.29 -14.56
CA ASN A 170 25.53 -13.81 -15.93
C ASN A 170 24.26 -14.56 -16.39
N LEU A 171 23.45 -15.07 -15.45
CA LEU A 171 22.21 -15.79 -15.78
C LEU A 171 21.10 -14.86 -16.25
N GLU A 172 21.00 -13.66 -15.67
CA GLU A 172 19.97 -12.70 -16.07
C GLU A 172 20.19 -12.22 -17.51
N GLU A 173 21.43 -11.85 -17.87
CA GLU A 173 21.77 -11.47 -19.25
C GLU A 173 21.58 -12.64 -20.22
N LEU A 174 21.90 -13.87 -19.80
CA LEU A 174 21.64 -15.07 -20.61
C LEU A 174 20.14 -15.27 -20.86
N TYR A 175 19.30 -15.15 -19.83
CA TYR A 175 17.85 -15.26 -19.98
C TYR A 175 17.30 -14.14 -20.85
N LEU A 176 17.78 -12.91 -20.70
CA LEU A 176 17.39 -11.77 -21.51
C LEU A 176 17.73 -12.01 -22.96
N GLU A 177 18.96 -12.44 -23.25
CA GLU A 177 19.41 -12.66 -24.61
C GLU A 177 18.65 -13.79 -25.29
N ARG A 178 18.46 -14.92 -24.61
CA ARG A 178 17.68 -16.03 -25.17
C ARG A 178 16.22 -15.65 -25.38
N THR A 179 15.64 -14.88 -24.45
CA THR A 179 14.28 -14.37 -24.56
C THR A 179 14.15 -13.44 -25.76
N PHE A 180 15.09 -12.52 -25.92
CA PHE A 180 15.17 -11.61 -27.05
C PHE A 180 15.23 -12.36 -28.38
N LEU A 181 16.21 -13.25 -28.55
CA LEU A 181 16.35 -14.04 -29.79
C LEU A 181 15.09 -14.83 -30.13
N ARG A 182 14.44 -15.42 -29.13
CA ARG A 182 13.21 -16.20 -29.33
C ARG A 182 12.04 -15.33 -29.74
N LEU A 183 11.83 -14.21 -29.06
CA LEU A 183 10.76 -13.26 -29.40
C LEU A 183 11.01 -12.65 -30.78
N SER A 184 12.22 -12.17 -31.07
CA SER A 184 12.56 -11.63 -32.39
C SER A 184 12.33 -12.64 -33.52
N ALA A 185 12.60 -13.93 -33.29
CA ALA A 185 12.30 -14.98 -34.27
C ALA A 185 10.80 -15.23 -34.43
N LEU A 186 10.02 -15.19 -33.34
CA LEU A 186 8.56 -15.38 -33.40
C LEU A 186 7.84 -14.25 -34.14
N PHE A 187 8.35 -13.03 -34.05
CA PHE A 187 7.79 -11.84 -34.70
C PHE A 187 8.55 -11.46 -35.98
N GLN A 188 9.40 -12.35 -36.51
CA GLN A 188 10.12 -12.11 -37.75
C GLN A 188 9.14 -12.03 -38.92
N GLY A 189 8.92 -10.83 -39.47
CA GLY A 189 8.00 -10.58 -40.58
C GLY A 189 6.85 -9.64 -40.25
N ASP A 190 6.68 -9.27 -38.99
CA ASP A 190 5.75 -8.21 -38.58
C ASP A 190 6.49 -6.86 -38.59
N ALA A 191 6.26 -6.06 -39.65
CA ALA A 191 6.96 -4.80 -39.86
C ALA A 191 6.67 -3.77 -38.75
N ASP A 192 5.57 -3.92 -38.02
CA ASP A 192 5.14 -3.00 -36.97
C ASP A 192 5.68 -3.38 -35.59
N MET A 193 6.30 -4.57 -35.45
CA MET A 193 6.83 -5.06 -34.16
C MET A 193 8.36 -5.07 -34.12
N THR A 194 8.94 -3.97 -33.65
CA THR A 194 10.36 -3.94 -33.28
C THR A 194 10.54 -4.32 -31.80
N ILE A 195 10.95 -5.57 -31.54
CA ILE A 195 11.29 -6.03 -30.19
C ILE A 195 12.75 -5.71 -29.91
N THR A 196 13.02 -5.05 -28.79
CA THR A 196 14.38 -4.74 -28.31
C THR A 196 14.57 -5.34 -26.91
N ARG A 197 15.83 -5.51 -26.48
CA ARG A 197 16.14 -5.93 -25.10
C ARG A 197 15.54 -4.96 -24.07
N ALA A 198 15.58 -3.66 -24.36
CA ALA A 198 14.99 -2.62 -23.51
C ALA A 198 13.47 -2.78 -23.37
N HIS A 199 12.75 -3.12 -24.45
CA HIS A 199 11.32 -3.42 -24.38
C HIS A 199 11.04 -4.61 -23.47
N ILE A 200 11.84 -5.69 -23.57
CA ILE A 200 11.67 -6.87 -22.72
C ILE A 200 11.90 -6.49 -21.25
N GLN A 201 12.97 -5.76 -20.95
CA GLN A 201 13.26 -5.26 -19.60
C GLN A 201 12.12 -4.39 -19.06
N GLN A 202 11.62 -3.45 -19.87
CA GLN A 202 10.50 -2.60 -19.50
C GLN A 202 9.25 -3.43 -19.17
N VAL A 203 8.95 -4.46 -19.97
CA VAL A 203 7.82 -5.35 -19.73
C VAL A 203 8.01 -6.18 -18.47
N ILE A 204 9.14 -6.85 -18.25
CA ILE A 204 9.33 -7.71 -17.06
C ILE A 204 9.35 -6.92 -15.74
N HIS A 205 9.71 -5.63 -15.80
CA HIS A 205 9.67 -4.72 -14.66
C HIS A 205 8.32 -4.02 -14.51
N HIS A 206 7.44 -4.11 -15.51
CA HIS A 206 6.09 -3.59 -15.40
C HIS A 206 5.26 -4.47 -14.45
N ALA A 207 4.69 -3.87 -13.41
CA ALA A 207 3.97 -4.59 -12.36
C ALA A 207 2.86 -5.52 -12.88
N ASN A 208 2.09 -5.09 -13.88
CA ASN A 208 1.02 -5.92 -14.47
C ASN A 208 1.57 -7.14 -15.18
N ALA A 209 2.67 -6.99 -15.93
CA ALA A 209 3.29 -8.08 -16.65
C ALA A 209 3.96 -9.05 -15.67
N ALA A 210 4.62 -8.56 -14.63
CA ALA A 210 5.11 -9.39 -13.53
C ALA A 210 3.99 -10.20 -12.88
N ALA A 211 2.83 -9.59 -12.61
CA ALA A 211 1.66 -10.28 -12.08
C ALA A 211 1.14 -11.37 -13.04
N VAL A 212 0.97 -11.04 -14.32
CA VAL A 212 0.52 -11.98 -15.37
C VAL A 212 1.47 -13.17 -15.48
N VAL A 213 2.78 -12.92 -15.57
CA VAL A 213 3.80 -13.96 -15.68
C VAL A 213 3.83 -14.84 -14.43
N ASN A 214 3.63 -14.28 -13.23
CA ASN A 214 3.51 -15.04 -11.99
C ASN A 214 2.28 -15.95 -11.95
N ILE A 215 1.16 -15.52 -12.52
CA ILE A 215 -0.08 -16.32 -12.60
C ILE A 215 0.07 -17.43 -13.66
N LEU A 216 0.72 -17.12 -14.79
CA LEU A 216 0.99 -18.07 -15.86
C LEU A 216 1.98 -19.16 -15.42
N LEU A 217 3.02 -18.80 -14.64
CA LEU A 217 4.04 -19.73 -14.14
C LEU A 217 4.22 -19.59 -12.60
N PRO A 218 3.33 -20.20 -11.80
CA PRO A 218 3.33 -20.08 -10.34
C PRO A 218 4.39 -21.00 -9.69
N ARG A 219 5.67 -20.85 -10.06
CA ARG A 219 6.77 -21.60 -9.46
C ARG A 219 7.45 -20.77 -8.38
N LYS A 220 7.53 -21.34 -7.17
CA LYS A 220 8.18 -20.72 -6.01
C LYS A 220 9.72 -20.72 -6.12
N GLU A 221 10.28 -21.63 -6.91
CA GLU A 221 11.72 -21.77 -7.13
C GLU A 221 12.28 -20.75 -8.13
N MET A 222 11.42 -20.12 -8.94
CA MET A 222 11.78 -19.07 -9.90
C MET A 222 11.33 -17.73 -9.35
N TYR A 223 12.29 -16.86 -9.05
CA TYR A 223 12.01 -15.58 -8.37
C TYR A 223 11.87 -14.41 -9.35
N GLY A 224 12.49 -14.49 -10.54
CA GLY A 224 12.52 -13.39 -11.51
C GLY A 224 11.41 -13.47 -12.57
N SER A 225 10.76 -12.34 -12.86
CA SER A 225 9.80 -12.21 -13.98
C SER A 225 10.43 -12.59 -15.33
N LEU A 226 11.70 -12.24 -15.55
CA LEU A 226 12.44 -12.61 -16.76
C LEU A 226 12.64 -14.11 -16.91
N GLU A 227 13.06 -14.77 -15.84
CA GLU A 227 13.24 -16.22 -15.81
C GLU A 227 11.92 -16.93 -16.11
N LYS A 228 10.82 -16.46 -15.49
CA LYS A 228 9.50 -17.00 -15.77
C LYS A 228 9.07 -16.77 -17.21
N LEU A 229 9.28 -15.58 -17.76
CA LEU A 229 9.00 -15.27 -19.16
C LEU A 229 9.81 -16.18 -20.10
N TYR A 230 11.10 -16.37 -19.83
CA TYR A 230 11.99 -17.26 -20.57
C TYR A 230 11.40 -18.68 -20.65
N TRP A 231 10.97 -19.25 -19.52
CA TRP A 231 10.36 -20.59 -19.47
C TRP A 231 8.99 -20.66 -20.14
N LEU A 232 8.23 -19.56 -20.18
CA LEU A 232 6.93 -19.53 -20.86
C LEU A 232 7.08 -19.60 -22.39
N ILE A 233 8.18 -19.07 -22.95
CA ILE A 233 8.42 -19.04 -24.41
C ILE A 233 9.38 -20.15 -24.90
N HIS A 234 9.97 -20.92 -23.97
CA HIS A 234 10.80 -22.11 -24.22
C HIS A 234 10.12 -23.37 -23.64
N PRO A 235 9.08 -23.90 -24.31
CA PRO A 235 8.30 -25.08 -23.87
C PRO A 235 9.03 -26.42 -23.97
#